data_AF-A0AAE3XN24-F1
#
_entry.id   AF-A0AAE3XN24-F1
#
_cell.length_a   1.000
_cell.length_b   1.000
_cell.length_c   1.000
_cell.angle_alpha   90.00
_cell.angle_beta   90.00
_cell.angle_gamma   90.00
#
_symmetry.space_group_name_H-M   'P 1'
#
loop_
_entity.id
_entity.type
_entity.pdbx_description
1 polymer ?
#
loop_
_entity_poly.entity_id
_entity_poly.type
_entity_poly.pdbx_seq_one_letter_code
_entity_poly.pdbx_strand_id
1 'polypeptide(L)'
;MNDNELTTNTNEHTVEINGSEAIDQTYPSKPKVSSGKNQFSTSIISAVIYLASAHFILNWDLGFILKVTGVLVLHELGHFMTMKLYKYKNLKMLFLPMLGAAVIGDKDKITQKENAIVALAGPLPGIILGVFLYAFGLINNNKEFISLANIAIIINAFNLLPFMPLDGGRIFNSLFFNKSKMLEAVFIIISILCLTSVAVYIENYILLIIPLFLVLRLVNSYKLKKVHSKLDQDRVSYNKSFDELNDEEYWKIRKELAAHFPNIAKLVGDNKLAEAKQEEKIIMHVKNALERKYVKDLNLLGKIGFVVLWLTAFALPLLGIGLAHLYLN
;
A
#
# COMPACT_ATOMS: atom_id res chain seq x y z
N MET A 1 -32.44 -19.03 -81.17
CA MET A 1 -33.47 -19.86 -80.51
C MET A 1 -33.39 -19.51 -79.03
N ASN A 2 -34.45 -18.89 -78.52
CA ASN A 2 -34.68 -18.31 -77.17
C ASN A 2 -33.98 -16.97 -76.83
N ASP A 3 -34.59 -15.87 -77.24
CA ASP A 3 -35.46 -15.00 -76.41
C ASP A 3 -35.37 -15.16 -74.88
N ASN A 4 -35.03 -14.08 -74.17
CA ASN A 4 -36.02 -13.33 -73.38
C ASN A 4 -35.45 -12.03 -72.79
N GLU A 5 -36.29 -11.01 -72.93
CA GLU A 5 -36.19 -9.60 -72.57
C GLU A 5 -36.38 -9.28 -71.07
N LEU A 6 -36.05 -8.01 -70.73
CA LEU A 6 -36.70 -7.12 -69.73
C LEU A 6 -36.49 -7.49 -68.24
N THR A 7 -36.24 -6.60 -67.27
CA THR A 7 -36.51 -5.17 -67.09
C THR A 7 -35.77 -4.64 -65.84
N THR A 8 -35.45 -3.34 -65.82
CA THR A 8 -35.50 -2.32 -64.72
C THR A 8 -35.24 -2.77 -63.26
N ASN A 9 -34.48 -2.08 -62.41
CA ASN A 9 -34.59 -0.65 -62.11
C ASN A 9 -33.45 -0.20 -61.17
N THR A 10 -33.18 1.10 -61.21
CA THR A 10 -32.26 1.91 -60.41
C THR A 10 -32.41 1.75 -58.88
N ASN A 11 -31.30 1.89 -58.15
CA ASN A 11 -31.20 2.86 -57.05
C ASN A 11 -29.74 3.07 -56.64
N GLU A 12 -29.30 4.31 -56.88
CA GLU A 12 -28.15 4.93 -56.24
C GLU A 12 -28.34 4.89 -54.71
N HIS A 13 -27.32 4.44 -53.99
CA HIS A 13 -27.11 4.88 -52.62
C HIS A 13 -25.65 5.28 -52.46
N THR A 14 -25.45 6.58 -52.67
CA THR A 14 -24.39 7.38 -52.07
C THR A 14 -24.24 7.02 -50.60
N VAL A 15 -23.12 6.38 -50.24
CA VAL A 15 -22.67 6.33 -48.86
C VAL A 15 -22.07 7.69 -48.56
N GLU A 16 -22.88 8.55 -47.95
CA GLU A 16 -22.43 9.78 -47.30
C GLU A 16 -21.30 9.42 -46.32
N ILE A 17 -20.10 9.89 -46.63
CA ILE A 17 -19.01 9.98 -45.65
C ILE A 17 -19.45 11.09 -44.69
N ASN A 18 -20.18 10.70 -43.65
CA ASN A 18 -20.51 11.58 -42.54
C ASN A 18 -19.19 11.94 -41.83
N GLY A 19 -18.70 13.13 -42.11
CA GLY A 19 -17.70 13.81 -41.31
C GLY A 19 -18.23 14.01 -39.90
N SER A 20 -17.66 13.29 -38.96
CA SER A 20 -17.78 13.57 -37.53
C SER A 20 -16.51 13.07 -36.86
N GLU A 21 -15.69 14.04 -36.45
CA GLU A 21 -14.51 13.91 -35.57
C GLU A 21 -13.27 13.24 -36.18
N ALA A 22 -12.53 14.02 -36.97
CA ALA A 22 -11.09 13.88 -37.02
C ALA A 22 -10.54 14.13 -35.59
N ILE A 23 -10.28 13.05 -34.85
CA ILE A 23 -9.49 13.13 -33.63
C ILE A 23 -8.07 13.49 -34.07
N ASP A 24 -7.65 14.72 -33.81
CA ASP A 24 -6.25 15.12 -33.89
C ASP A 24 -5.46 14.35 -32.82
N GLN A 25 -5.13 13.08 -33.10
CA GLN A 25 -4.32 12.23 -32.21
C GLN A 25 -2.85 12.64 -32.33
N THR A 26 -2.51 13.77 -31.71
CA THR A 26 -1.11 14.19 -31.48
C THR A 26 -0.35 13.22 -30.56
N TYR A 27 -1.04 12.30 -29.88
CA TYR A 27 -0.47 11.33 -28.95
C TYR A 27 -0.91 9.89 -29.26
N PRO A 28 -0.01 8.89 -29.15
CA PRO A 28 -0.36 7.48 -29.30
C PRO A 28 -1.35 7.01 -28.23
N SER A 29 -2.03 5.89 -28.48
CA SER A 29 -2.92 5.29 -27.49
C SER A 29 -2.19 4.86 -26.22
N LYS A 30 -2.82 5.06 -25.06
CA LYS A 30 -2.29 4.66 -23.75
C LYS A 30 -2.09 3.13 -23.71
N PRO A 31 -0.91 2.64 -23.27
CA PRO A 31 -0.64 1.21 -23.20
C PRO A 31 -1.58 0.48 -22.22
N LYS A 32 -2.01 -0.74 -22.59
CA LYS A 32 -2.85 -1.58 -21.72
C LYS A 32 -1.98 -2.33 -20.71
N VAL A 33 -2.46 -2.43 -19.47
CA VAL A 33 -1.77 -3.17 -18.41
C VAL A 33 -1.95 -4.67 -18.63
N SER A 34 -0.88 -5.38 -18.96
CA SER A 34 -0.89 -6.85 -18.94
C SER A 34 -0.82 -7.33 -17.48
N SER A 35 -1.79 -8.15 -17.07
CA SER A 35 -1.86 -8.76 -15.73
C SER A 35 -1.01 -10.04 -15.67
N GLY A 36 0.24 -9.97 -16.14
CA GLY A 36 1.01 -11.15 -16.58
C GLY A 36 2.01 -11.76 -15.59
N LYS A 37 1.93 -11.54 -14.27
CA LYS A 37 2.80 -12.25 -13.30
C LYS A 37 1.98 -13.04 -12.28
N ASN A 38 2.36 -14.30 -12.08
CA ASN A 38 1.77 -15.23 -11.14
C ASN A 38 1.96 -14.73 -9.71
N GLN A 39 1.00 -13.97 -9.21
CA GLN A 39 1.12 -13.18 -7.97
C GLN A 39 1.44 -14.05 -6.76
N PHE A 40 0.88 -15.27 -6.74
CA PHE A 40 1.07 -16.28 -5.70
C PHE A 40 2.53 -16.74 -5.57
N SER A 41 3.25 -16.87 -6.68
CA SER A 41 4.65 -17.31 -6.68
C SER A 41 5.57 -16.32 -5.94
N THR A 42 5.31 -15.01 -6.06
CA THR A 42 6.10 -13.98 -5.41
C THR A 42 5.92 -13.98 -3.90
N SER A 43 4.68 -14.19 -3.41
CA SER A 43 4.39 -14.29 -1.98
C SER A 43 5.12 -15.48 -1.35
N ILE A 44 5.06 -16.66 -1.97
CA ILE A 44 5.75 -17.87 -1.48
C ILE A 44 7.26 -17.65 -1.45
N ILE A 45 7.85 -17.15 -2.53
CA ILE A 45 9.30 -16.88 -2.59
C ILE A 45 9.70 -15.90 -1.48
N SER A 46 8.93 -14.83 -1.29
CA SER A 46 9.20 -13.85 -0.24
C SER A 46 9.11 -14.46 1.17
N ALA A 47 8.15 -15.36 1.41
CA ALA A 47 8.00 -16.05 2.69
C ALA A 47 9.16 -16.98 2.97
N VAL A 48 9.63 -17.74 1.97
CA VAL A 48 10.80 -18.62 2.10
C VAL A 48 12.06 -17.81 2.42
N ILE A 49 12.28 -16.69 1.73
CA ILE A 49 13.44 -15.82 2.00
C ILE A 49 13.33 -15.22 3.40
N TYR A 50 12.13 -14.80 3.82
CA TYR A 50 11.91 -14.30 5.18
C TYR A 50 12.26 -15.36 6.24
N LEU A 51 11.73 -16.59 6.12
CA LEU A 51 12.03 -17.68 7.05
C LEU A 51 13.52 -18.03 7.07
N ALA A 52 14.15 -18.12 5.90
CA ALA A 52 15.58 -18.37 5.78
C ALA A 52 16.40 -17.24 6.43
N SER A 53 16.04 -15.97 6.21
CA SER A 53 16.73 -14.84 6.83
C SER A 53 16.59 -14.83 8.36
N ALA A 54 15.40 -15.17 8.87
CA ALA A 54 15.17 -15.24 10.32
C ALA A 54 16.01 -16.36 10.97
N HIS A 55 16.13 -17.51 10.31
CA HIS A 55 16.91 -18.62 10.85
C HIS A 55 18.42 -18.39 10.70
N PHE A 56 18.91 -18.10 9.49
CA PHE A 56 20.34 -18.07 9.20
C PHE A 56 21.03 -16.74 9.51
N ILE A 57 20.30 -15.61 9.51
CA ILE A 57 20.88 -14.28 9.76
C ILE A 57 20.60 -13.84 11.19
N LEU A 58 19.35 -13.99 11.66
CA LEU A 58 18.97 -13.59 13.02
C LEU A 58 19.21 -14.67 14.07
N ASN A 59 19.57 -15.89 13.66
CA ASN A 59 19.77 -17.04 14.55
C ASN A 59 18.57 -17.34 15.46
N TRP A 60 17.36 -17.09 14.99
CA TRP A 60 16.16 -17.38 15.76
C TRP A 60 15.83 -18.88 15.74
N ASP A 61 15.34 -19.37 16.88
CA ASP A 61 14.81 -20.72 17.00
C ASP A 61 13.57 -20.92 16.11
N LEU A 62 13.41 -22.12 15.54
CA LEU A 62 12.31 -22.45 14.65
C LEU A 62 10.94 -22.28 15.32
N GLY A 63 10.81 -22.67 16.59
CA GLY A 63 9.56 -22.50 17.35
C GLY A 63 9.20 -21.03 17.52
N PHE A 64 10.19 -20.17 17.82
CA PHE A 64 9.98 -18.73 17.89
C PHE A 64 9.61 -18.13 16.53
N ILE A 65 10.31 -18.51 15.46
CA ILE A 65 10.02 -18.06 14.09
C ILE A 65 8.58 -18.41 13.72
N LEU A 66 8.12 -19.63 14.00
CA LEU A 66 6.76 -20.06 13.68
C LEU A 66 5.70 -19.27 14.46
N LYS A 67 5.93 -19.01 15.76
CA LYS A 67 5.03 -18.18 16.59
C LYS A 67 4.91 -16.76 16.03
N VAL A 68 6.05 -16.10 15.78
CA VAL A 68 6.08 -14.72 15.22
C VAL A 68 5.42 -14.69 13.84
N THR A 69 5.75 -15.66 12.97
CA THR A 69 5.19 -15.74 11.62
C THR A 69 3.68 -15.97 11.65
N GLY A 70 3.19 -16.84 12.52
CA GLY A 70 1.75 -17.07 12.69
C GLY A 70 1.00 -15.81 13.11
N VAL A 71 1.57 -15.03 14.03
CA VAL A 71 1.01 -13.73 14.45
C VAL A 71 1.03 -12.72 13.31
N LEU A 72 2.14 -12.61 12.58
CA LEU A 72 2.25 -11.71 11.43
C LEU A 72 1.29 -12.07 10.30
N VAL A 73 1.11 -13.36 10.01
CA VAL A 73 0.14 -13.84 9.02
C VAL A 73 -1.28 -13.46 9.43
N LEU A 74 -1.65 -13.68 10.69
CA LEU A 74 -2.97 -13.30 11.21
C LEU A 74 -3.19 -11.78 11.10
N HIS A 75 -2.17 -11.00 11.44
CA HIS A 75 -2.18 -9.54 11.33
C HIS A 75 -2.38 -9.09 9.87
N GLU A 76 -1.53 -9.55 8.95
CA GLU A 76 -1.64 -9.17 7.54
C GLU A 76 -2.92 -9.70 6.88
N LEU A 77 -3.45 -10.85 7.34
CA LEU A 77 -4.73 -11.35 6.87
C LEU A 77 -5.87 -10.41 7.27
N GLY A 78 -5.80 -9.79 8.44
CA GLY A 78 -6.73 -8.74 8.87
C GLY A 78 -6.76 -7.55 7.91
N HIS A 79 -5.58 -7.05 7.52
CA HIS A 79 -5.44 -6.03 6.47
C HIS A 79 -6.02 -6.51 5.14
N PHE A 80 -5.60 -7.70 4.70
CA PHE A 80 -6.00 -8.28 3.42
C PHE A 80 -7.51 -8.44 3.28
N MET A 81 -8.17 -9.02 4.29
CA MET A 81 -9.62 -9.25 4.27
C MET A 81 -10.37 -7.93 4.23
N THR A 82 -9.97 -6.96 5.05
CA THR A 82 -10.61 -5.65 5.09
C THR A 82 -10.41 -4.88 3.78
N MET A 83 -9.21 -4.92 3.20
CA MET A 83 -8.96 -4.35 1.88
C MET A 83 -9.81 -5.03 0.80
N LYS A 84 -9.97 -6.36 0.86
CA LYS A 84 -10.85 -7.09 -0.06
C LYS A 84 -12.31 -6.68 0.08
N LEU A 85 -12.81 -6.51 1.31
CA LEU A 85 -14.15 -6.00 1.59
C LEU A 85 -14.36 -4.59 1.03
N TYR A 86 -13.35 -3.73 1.13
CA TYR A 86 -13.34 -2.38 0.53
C TYR A 86 -12.99 -2.35 -0.96
N LYS A 87 -12.99 -3.50 -1.64
CA LYS A 87 -12.80 -3.65 -3.10
C LYS A 87 -11.46 -3.14 -3.62
N TYR A 88 -10.40 -3.26 -2.84
CA TYR A 88 -9.03 -3.07 -3.35
C TYR A 88 -8.72 -4.13 -4.42
N LYS A 89 -8.02 -3.72 -5.47
CA LYS A 89 -7.56 -4.56 -6.58
C LYS A 89 -6.09 -4.93 -6.40
N ASN A 90 -5.62 -5.95 -7.13
CA ASN A 90 -4.22 -6.39 -7.17
C ASN A 90 -3.61 -6.68 -5.78
N LEU A 91 -4.42 -7.25 -4.86
CA LEU A 91 -3.99 -7.52 -3.49
C LEU A 91 -2.90 -8.57 -3.45
N LYS A 92 -1.79 -8.25 -2.77
CA LYS A 92 -0.63 -9.14 -2.59
C LYS A 92 -0.11 -9.04 -1.18
N MET A 93 0.21 -10.18 -0.59
CA MET A 93 0.93 -10.27 0.68
C MET A 93 2.41 -10.55 0.39
N LEU A 94 3.30 -9.74 0.91
CA LEU A 94 4.75 -9.88 0.74
C LEU A 94 5.41 -10.00 2.10
N PHE A 95 6.35 -10.93 2.23
CA PHE A 95 7.19 -11.04 3.41
C PHE A 95 8.51 -10.31 3.14
N LEU A 96 8.80 -9.34 3.98
CA LEU A 96 10.02 -8.55 3.96
C LEU A 96 11.06 -9.25 4.84
N PRO A 97 12.19 -9.71 4.26
CA PRO A 97 13.24 -10.36 5.03
C PRO A 97 13.66 -9.52 6.22
N MET A 98 13.86 -10.17 7.37
CA MET A 98 14.29 -9.56 8.65
C MET A 98 13.34 -8.50 9.25
N LEU A 99 12.20 -8.20 8.60
CA LEU A 99 11.30 -7.13 9.01
C LEU A 99 9.91 -7.63 9.38
N GLY A 100 9.29 -8.44 8.52
CA GLY A 100 7.92 -8.89 8.74
C GLY A 100 7.18 -9.12 7.45
N ALA A 101 5.90 -8.74 7.40
CA ALA A 101 5.06 -8.88 6.21
C ALA A 101 4.28 -7.59 5.94
N ALA A 102 3.74 -7.46 4.73
CA ALA A 102 2.92 -6.33 4.33
C ALA A 102 1.94 -6.73 3.23
N VAL A 103 0.72 -6.21 3.30
CA VAL A 103 -0.26 -6.26 2.20
C VAL A 103 -0.20 -5.00 1.34
N ILE A 104 -0.14 -5.19 0.03
CA ILE A 104 -0.18 -4.14 -0.98
C ILE A 104 -1.46 -4.28 -1.81
N GLY A 105 -2.09 -3.16 -2.14
CA GLY A 105 -3.26 -3.13 -3.01
C GLY A 105 -3.54 -1.76 -3.61
N ASP A 106 -4.33 -1.76 -4.68
CA ASP A 106 -4.71 -0.58 -5.44
C ASP A 106 -6.18 -0.24 -5.26
N LYS A 107 -6.47 1.02 -4.98
CA LYS A 107 -7.83 1.56 -4.97
C LYS A 107 -7.81 3.03 -5.36
N ASP A 108 -8.73 3.43 -6.22
CA ASP A 108 -8.77 4.76 -6.85
C ASP A 108 -9.17 5.86 -5.86
N LYS A 109 -10.16 5.56 -5.02
CA LYS A 109 -10.69 6.45 -3.99
C LYS A 109 -10.63 5.75 -2.65
N ILE A 110 -9.99 6.39 -1.67
CA ILE A 110 -9.86 5.86 -0.33
C ILE A 110 -10.37 6.91 0.65
N THR A 111 -11.26 6.52 1.55
CA THR A 111 -11.78 7.43 2.56
C THR A 111 -10.95 7.40 3.85
N GLN A 112 -11.11 8.40 4.73
CA GLN A 112 -10.38 8.39 6.01
C GLN A 112 -10.82 7.26 6.91
N LYS A 113 -12.13 7.02 6.93
CA LYS A 113 -12.72 5.90 7.68
C LYS A 113 -12.16 4.57 7.19
N GLU A 114 -12.14 4.35 5.87
CA GLU A 114 -11.58 3.13 5.28
C GLU A 114 -10.11 2.91 5.67
N ASN A 115 -9.28 3.96 5.58
CA ASN A 115 -7.87 3.86 5.98
C ASN A 115 -7.70 3.52 7.46
N ALA A 116 -8.48 4.14 8.34
CA ALA A 116 -8.41 3.86 9.78
C ALA A 116 -8.89 2.45 10.11
N ILE A 117 -9.95 1.97 9.45
CA ILE A 117 -10.48 0.61 9.65
C ILE A 117 -9.49 -0.43 9.13
N VAL A 118 -8.94 -0.26 7.92
CA VAL A 118 -7.88 -1.15 7.40
C VAL A 118 -6.72 -1.20 8.39
N ALA A 119 -6.19 -0.06 8.82
CA ALA A 119 -5.06 -0.01 9.74
C ALA A 119 -5.34 -0.69 11.09
N LEU A 120 -6.57 -0.64 11.61
CA LEU A 120 -6.95 -1.37 12.83
C LEU A 120 -7.22 -2.86 12.59
N ALA A 121 -7.57 -3.24 11.37
CA ALA A 121 -7.95 -4.61 11.05
C ALA A 121 -6.81 -5.60 11.16
N GLY A 122 -5.55 -5.16 11.03
CA GLY A 122 -4.40 -6.03 11.28
C GLY A 122 -4.15 -6.28 12.77
N PRO A 123 -3.99 -5.23 13.59
CA PRO A 123 -3.71 -5.35 15.03
C PRO A 123 -4.81 -6.04 15.84
N LEU A 124 -6.08 -5.71 15.59
CA LEU A 124 -7.19 -6.10 16.47
C LEU A 124 -7.39 -7.62 16.59
N PRO A 125 -7.43 -8.41 15.50
CA PRO A 125 -7.55 -9.86 15.61
C PRO A 125 -6.44 -10.50 16.44
N GLY A 126 -5.20 -10.03 16.28
CA GLY A 126 -4.06 -10.54 17.03
C GLY A 126 -4.10 -10.16 18.51
N ILE A 127 -4.59 -8.96 18.85
CA ILE A 127 -4.83 -8.54 20.24
C ILE A 127 -5.92 -9.40 20.89
N ILE A 128 -7.07 -9.57 20.22
CA ILE A 128 -8.19 -10.35 20.74
C ILE A 128 -7.75 -11.81 20.99
N LEU A 129 -7.08 -12.42 20.01
CA LEU A 129 -6.53 -13.76 20.15
C LEU A 129 -5.52 -13.84 21.29
N GLY A 130 -4.61 -12.86 21.37
CA GLY A 130 -3.60 -12.81 22.42
C GLY A 130 -4.21 -12.73 23.82
N VAL A 131 -5.21 -11.88 24.04
CA VAL A 131 -5.91 -11.76 25.34
C VAL A 131 -6.59 -13.09 25.70
N PHE A 132 -7.27 -13.73 24.73
CA PHE A 132 -7.90 -15.03 24.95
C PHE A 132 -6.88 -16.12 25.30
N LEU A 133 -5.79 -16.23 24.54
CA LEU A 133 -4.72 -17.20 24.79
C LEU A 133 -4.01 -16.95 26.13
N TYR A 134 -3.87 -15.69 26.53
CA TYR A 134 -3.27 -15.32 27.81
C TYR A 134 -4.14 -15.83 28.97
N ALA A 135 -5.43 -15.51 28.95
CA ALA A 135 -6.38 -15.97 29.97
C ALA A 135 -6.47 -17.50 30.01
N PHE A 136 -6.55 -18.15 28.83
CA PHE A 136 -6.57 -19.60 28.73
C PHE A 136 -5.28 -20.24 29.26
N GLY A 137 -4.13 -19.65 28.95
CA GLY A 137 -2.82 -20.08 29.45
C GLY A 137 -2.70 -19.99 30.96
N LEU A 138 -3.24 -18.92 31.57
CA LEU A 138 -3.29 -18.77 33.03
C LEU A 138 -4.19 -19.84 33.68
N ILE A 139 -5.41 -20.04 33.17
CA ILE A 139 -6.36 -21.02 33.73
C ILE A 139 -5.78 -22.45 33.71
N ASN A 140 -5.07 -22.81 32.64
CA ASN A 140 -4.53 -24.15 32.44
C ASN A 140 -3.05 -24.30 32.87
N ASN A 141 -2.44 -23.25 33.45
CA ASN A 141 -1.01 -23.21 33.78
C ASN A 141 -0.09 -23.57 32.60
N ASN A 142 -0.48 -23.19 31.37
CA ASN A 142 0.24 -23.54 30.15
C ASN A 142 1.11 -22.37 29.67
N LYS A 143 2.42 -22.50 29.92
CA LYS A 143 3.43 -21.48 29.56
C LYS A 143 3.54 -21.23 28.06
N GLU A 144 3.23 -22.22 27.22
CA GLU A 144 3.30 -22.05 25.75
C GLU A 144 2.19 -21.12 25.24
N PHE A 145 0.98 -21.24 25.78
CA PHE A 145 -0.11 -20.30 25.44
C PHE A 145 0.17 -18.89 25.93
N ILE A 146 0.73 -18.74 27.14
CA ILE A 146 1.15 -17.44 27.66
C ILE A 146 2.26 -16.83 26.78
N SER A 147 3.24 -17.64 26.37
CA SER A 147 4.31 -17.22 25.46
C SER A 147 3.76 -16.73 24.12
N LEU A 148 2.89 -17.50 23.47
CA LEU A 148 2.27 -17.12 22.21
C LEU A 148 1.38 -15.87 22.36
N ALA A 149 0.64 -15.77 23.46
CA ALA A 149 -0.19 -14.61 23.78
C ALA A 149 0.63 -13.33 23.92
N ASN A 150 1.75 -13.40 24.63
CA ASN A 150 2.65 -12.25 24.79
C ASN A 150 3.22 -11.81 23.45
N ILE A 151 3.67 -12.75 22.60
CA ILE A 151 4.15 -12.44 21.24
C ILE A 151 3.04 -11.76 20.44
N ALA A 152 1.82 -12.30 20.47
CA ALA A 152 0.67 -11.73 19.77
C ALA A 152 0.36 -10.31 20.25
N ILE A 153 0.26 -10.09 21.55
CA ILE A 153 -0.08 -8.77 22.12
C ILE A 153 1.04 -7.76 21.82
N ILE A 154 2.31 -8.12 22.05
CA ILE A 154 3.44 -7.20 21.86
C ILE A 154 3.58 -6.79 20.40
N ILE A 155 3.54 -7.73 19.45
CA ILE A 155 3.67 -7.40 18.01
C ILE A 155 2.55 -6.48 17.55
N ASN A 156 1.30 -6.76 17.96
CA ASN A 156 0.16 -5.96 17.52
C ASN A 156 0.11 -4.60 18.24
N ALA A 157 0.45 -4.52 19.53
CA ALA A 157 0.56 -3.26 20.25
C ALA A 157 1.70 -2.39 19.69
N PHE A 158 2.85 -2.99 19.35
CA PHE A 158 3.94 -2.28 18.69
C PHE A 158 3.47 -1.65 17.36
N ASN A 159 2.72 -2.39 16.55
CA ASN A 159 2.14 -1.85 15.32
C ASN A 159 1.13 -0.72 15.54
N LEU A 160 0.57 -0.58 16.75
CA LEU A 160 -0.30 0.53 17.12
C LEU A 160 0.47 1.77 17.62
N LEU A 161 1.80 1.79 17.64
CA LEU A 161 2.54 3.00 17.97
C LEU A 161 2.33 4.12 16.93
N PRO A 162 2.32 5.40 17.34
CA PRO A 162 2.05 6.54 16.47
C PRO A 162 3.25 6.96 15.60
N PHE A 163 3.89 6.02 14.94
CA PHE A 163 5.04 6.28 14.07
C PHE A 163 4.83 5.65 12.70
N MET A 164 5.19 6.35 11.63
CA MET A 164 5.23 5.72 10.30
C MET A 164 6.40 4.72 10.26
N PRO A 165 6.28 3.58 9.57
CA PRO A 165 5.16 3.12 8.74
C PRO A 165 4.11 2.26 9.48
N LEU A 166 4.17 2.17 10.82
CA LEU A 166 3.31 1.33 11.65
C LEU A 166 1.83 1.73 11.51
N ASP A 167 0.93 0.80 11.82
CA ASP A 167 -0.50 1.01 11.66
C ASP A 167 -1.06 2.14 12.54
N GLY A 168 -0.58 2.31 13.76
CA GLY A 168 -0.91 3.46 14.61
C GLY A 168 -0.53 4.79 13.97
N GLY A 169 0.64 4.85 13.33
CA GLY A 169 1.07 5.99 12.52
C GLY A 169 0.17 6.23 11.31
N ARG A 170 -0.30 5.17 10.65
CA ARG A 170 -1.27 5.26 9.53
C ARG A 170 -2.62 5.79 9.99
N ILE A 171 -3.13 5.34 11.13
CA ILE A 171 -4.35 5.88 11.76
C ILE A 171 -4.16 7.36 12.06
N PHE A 172 -3.07 7.72 12.74
CA PHE A 172 -2.79 9.11 13.12
C PHE A 172 -2.69 10.03 11.89
N ASN A 173 -1.91 9.62 10.87
CA ASN A 173 -1.79 10.34 9.61
C ASN A 173 -3.15 10.48 8.89
N SER A 174 -3.94 9.40 8.89
CA SER A 174 -5.28 9.35 8.30
C SER A 174 -6.21 10.44 8.85
N LEU A 175 -6.21 10.58 10.18
CA LEU A 175 -7.14 11.43 10.93
C LEU A 175 -6.73 12.90 10.98
N PHE A 176 -5.43 13.20 11.08
CA PHE A 176 -4.93 14.54 11.43
C PHE A 176 -4.14 15.26 10.33
N PHE A 177 -3.30 14.56 9.55
CA PHE A 177 -2.29 15.23 8.71
C PHE A 177 -2.59 15.31 7.22
N ASN A 178 -3.63 14.61 6.74
CA ASN A 178 -4.05 14.63 5.34
C ASN A 178 -4.53 15.98 4.78
N LYS A 179 -4.42 17.08 5.54
CA LYS A 179 -4.62 18.45 5.02
C LYS A 179 -3.32 19.10 4.56
N SER A 180 -2.16 18.68 5.05
CA SER A 180 -0.89 19.37 4.80
C SER A 180 0.22 18.37 4.57
N LYS A 181 0.72 18.32 3.34
CA LYS A 181 1.93 17.55 2.98
C LYS A 181 3.14 17.95 3.83
N MET A 182 3.16 19.20 4.34
CA MET A 182 4.20 19.65 5.27
C MET A 182 4.08 18.96 6.63
N LEU A 183 2.86 18.88 7.20
CA LEU A 183 2.65 18.18 8.47
C LEU A 183 2.93 16.67 8.35
N GLU A 184 2.53 16.05 7.24
CA GLU A 184 2.89 14.65 6.94
C GLU A 184 4.42 14.48 6.88
N ALA A 185 5.13 15.38 6.19
CA ALA A 185 6.59 15.33 6.09
C ALA A 185 7.26 15.47 7.48
N VAL A 186 6.81 16.42 8.30
CA VAL A 186 7.32 16.60 9.68
C VAL A 186 7.08 15.35 10.51
N PHE A 187 5.88 14.74 10.40
CA PHE A 187 5.57 13.51 11.12
C PHE A 187 6.44 12.32 10.68
N ILE A 188 6.73 12.20 9.38
CA ILE A 188 7.68 11.20 8.85
C ILE A 188 9.09 11.45 9.41
N ILE A 189 9.55 12.70 9.46
CA ILE A 189 10.86 13.06 10.02
C ILE A 189 10.95 12.69 11.51
N ILE A 190 9.92 13.02 12.31
CA ILE A 190 9.85 12.62 13.72
C ILE A 190 9.88 11.10 13.86
N SER A 191 9.15 10.38 13.01
CA SER A 191 9.16 8.91 13.00
C SER A 191 10.56 8.36 12.68
N ILE A 192 11.27 8.93 11.71
CA ILE A 192 12.65 8.57 11.37
C ILE A 192 13.57 8.75 12.58
N LEU A 193 13.51 9.91 13.23
CA LEU A 193 14.36 10.23 14.39
C LEU A 193 14.08 9.27 15.57
N CYS A 194 12.81 9.03 15.88
CA CYS A 194 12.41 8.14 16.96
C CYS A 194 12.86 6.69 16.69
N LEU A 195 12.55 6.15 15.50
CA LEU A 195 12.92 4.78 15.15
C LEU A 195 14.44 4.58 15.07
N THR A 196 15.18 5.58 14.59
CA THR A 196 16.65 5.56 14.61
C THR A 196 17.18 5.53 16.04
N SER A 197 16.63 6.37 16.92
CA SER A 197 17.03 6.43 18.33
C SER A 197 16.77 5.11 19.03
N VAL A 198 15.61 4.49 18.80
CA VAL A 198 15.27 3.17 19.35
C VAL A 198 16.23 2.11 18.83
N ALA A 199 16.48 2.05 17.51
CA ALA A 199 17.37 1.06 16.91
C ALA A 199 18.80 1.13 17.47
N VAL A 200 19.33 2.35 17.68
CA VAL A 200 20.66 2.57 18.28
C VAL A 200 20.66 2.21 19.76
N TYR A 201 19.64 2.62 20.52
CA TYR A 201 19.55 2.35 21.95
C TYR A 201 19.50 0.85 22.28
N ILE A 202 18.79 0.06 21.46
CA ILE A 202 18.72 -1.40 21.64
C ILE A 202 19.87 -2.15 20.95
N GLU A 203 20.84 -1.44 20.39
CA GLU A 203 21.98 -1.98 19.64
C GLU A 203 21.58 -2.91 18.47
N ASN A 204 20.37 -2.75 17.93
CA ASN A 204 19.87 -3.54 16.81
C ASN A 204 19.84 -2.71 15.53
N TYR A 205 21.00 -2.64 14.88
CA TYR A 205 21.21 -1.87 13.66
C TYR A 205 20.40 -2.38 12.45
N ILE A 206 19.91 -3.63 12.48
CA ILE A 206 19.04 -4.15 11.41
C ILE A 206 17.76 -3.30 11.32
N LEU A 207 17.24 -2.80 12.45
CA LEU A 207 16.04 -1.97 12.45
C LEU A 207 16.23 -0.63 11.72
N LEU A 208 17.46 -0.19 11.44
CA LEU A 208 17.73 1.03 10.66
C LEU A 208 17.24 0.95 9.21
N ILE A 209 16.91 -0.25 8.73
CA ILE A 209 16.28 -0.42 7.41
C ILE A 209 14.91 0.29 7.34
N ILE A 210 14.16 0.37 8.45
CA ILE A 210 12.84 1.04 8.50
C ILE A 210 12.98 2.56 8.30
N PRO A 211 13.76 3.31 9.11
CA PRO A 211 13.97 4.73 8.88
C PRO A 211 14.63 5.01 7.52
N LEU A 212 15.49 4.11 7.00
CA LEU A 212 16.02 4.23 5.64
C LEU A 212 14.89 4.23 4.59
N PHE A 213 13.94 3.31 4.67
CA PHE A 213 12.77 3.30 3.76
C PHE A 213 11.93 4.57 3.88
N LEU A 214 11.78 5.14 5.08
CA LEU A 214 11.07 6.40 5.28
C LEU A 214 11.82 7.60 4.68
N VAL A 215 13.15 7.64 4.78
CA VAL A 215 13.98 8.65 4.11
C VAL A 215 13.81 8.55 2.59
N LEU A 216 13.88 7.33 2.03
CA LEU A 216 13.66 7.11 0.59
C LEU A 216 12.26 7.56 0.16
N ARG A 217 11.23 7.26 0.97
CA ARG A 217 9.86 7.75 0.75
C ARG A 217 9.82 9.28 0.74
N LEU A 218 10.42 9.94 1.71
CA LEU A 218 10.43 11.41 1.82
C LEU A 218 11.11 12.07 0.62
N VAL A 219 12.27 11.55 0.21
CA VAL A 219 13.00 12.00 -1.00
C VAL A 219 12.15 11.81 -2.25
N ASN A 220 11.48 10.66 -2.39
CA ASN A 220 10.60 10.39 -3.51
C ASN A 220 9.38 11.33 -3.56
N SER A 221 8.77 11.62 -2.40
CA SER A 221 7.68 12.58 -2.28
C SER A 221 8.10 14.00 -2.69
N TYR A 222 9.32 14.42 -2.34
CA TYR A 222 9.85 15.72 -2.78
C TYR A 222 10.09 15.79 -4.29
N LYS A 223 10.62 14.73 -4.91
CA LYS A 223 10.79 14.65 -6.38
C LYS A 223 9.44 14.68 -7.10
N LEU A 224 8.45 13.93 -6.61
CA LEU A 224 7.10 13.93 -7.18
C LEU A 224 6.43 15.31 -7.09
N LYS A 225 6.65 16.06 -6.00
CA LYS A 225 6.13 17.43 -5.89
C LYS A 225 6.63 18.35 -7.02
N LYS A 226 7.87 18.18 -7.48
CA LYS A 226 8.41 18.93 -8.64
C LYS A 226 7.71 18.54 -9.94
N VAL A 227 7.48 17.25 -10.15
CA VAL A 227 6.71 16.72 -11.29
C VAL A 227 5.29 17.30 -11.28
N HIS A 228 4.59 17.22 -10.15
CA HIS A 228 3.23 17.78 -9.99
C HIS A 228 3.19 19.28 -10.29
N SER A 229 4.15 20.05 -9.76
CA SER A 229 4.23 21.48 -10.04
C SER A 229 4.39 21.78 -11.54
N LYS A 230 5.03 20.89 -12.31
CA LYS A 230 5.18 21.07 -13.76
C LYS A 230 3.92 20.64 -14.51
N LEU A 231 3.29 19.55 -14.07
CA LEU A 231 1.98 19.12 -14.61
C LEU A 231 0.89 20.17 -14.37
N ASP A 232 0.90 20.86 -13.23
CA ASP A 232 -0.01 21.97 -12.93
C ASP A 232 0.18 23.14 -13.92
N GLN A 233 1.43 23.49 -14.25
CA GLN A 233 1.74 24.52 -15.27
C GLN A 233 1.21 24.12 -16.64
N ASP A 234 1.34 22.84 -16.99
CA ASP A 234 0.92 22.28 -18.26
C ASP A 234 -0.58 21.88 -18.26
N ARG A 235 -1.32 22.20 -17.18
CA ARG A 235 -2.76 21.91 -16.96
C ARG A 235 -3.13 20.44 -17.10
N VAL A 236 -2.23 19.54 -16.74
CA VAL A 236 -2.42 18.09 -16.79
C VAL A 236 -3.00 17.60 -15.46
N SER A 237 -4.20 17.01 -15.50
CA SER A 237 -4.84 16.48 -14.30
C SER A 237 -4.23 15.13 -13.91
N TYR A 238 -3.57 15.09 -12.74
CA TYR A 238 -2.99 13.87 -12.16
C TYR A 238 -3.76 13.36 -10.92
N ASN A 239 -4.86 14.02 -10.56
CA ASN A 239 -5.73 13.67 -9.42
C ASN A 239 -6.82 12.68 -9.83
N LYS A 240 -6.45 11.61 -10.54
CA LYS A 240 -7.38 10.62 -11.10
C LYS A 240 -6.74 9.23 -11.17
N SER A 241 -7.56 8.20 -11.35
CA SER A 241 -7.03 6.85 -11.52
C SER A 241 -6.33 6.70 -12.86
N PHE A 242 -5.48 5.67 -12.97
CA PHE A 242 -4.81 5.36 -14.23
C PHE A 242 -5.82 5.05 -15.35
N ASP A 243 -6.94 4.42 -15.01
CA ASP A 243 -7.99 4.06 -15.97
C ASP A 243 -8.69 5.32 -16.51
N GLU A 244 -8.80 6.38 -15.70
CA GLU A 244 -9.40 7.68 -16.05
C GLU A 244 -8.46 8.61 -16.87
N LEU A 245 -7.19 8.27 -17.05
CA LEU A 245 -6.26 9.06 -17.87
C LEU A 245 -6.57 8.94 -19.36
N ASN A 246 -6.60 10.07 -20.07
CA ASN A 246 -6.56 10.06 -21.53
C ASN A 246 -5.14 9.85 -22.05
N ASP A 247 -5.01 9.67 -23.37
CA ASP A 247 -3.75 9.39 -24.04
C ASP A 247 -2.71 10.51 -23.82
N GLU A 248 -3.10 11.77 -24.06
CA GLU A 248 -2.25 12.95 -23.89
C GLU A 248 -1.69 13.08 -22.47
N GLU A 249 -2.55 12.95 -21.46
CA GLU A 249 -2.19 13.08 -20.06
C GLU A 249 -1.19 12.00 -19.65
N TYR A 250 -1.40 10.77 -20.11
CA TYR A 250 -0.47 9.68 -19.86
C TYR A 250 0.94 10.00 -20.41
N TRP A 251 1.04 10.42 -21.66
CA TRP A 251 2.33 10.72 -22.29
C TRP A 251 3.01 11.94 -21.67
N LYS A 252 2.25 12.97 -21.29
CA LYS A 252 2.79 14.13 -20.57
C LYS A 252 3.32 13.76 -19.19
N ILE A 253 2.57 12.97 -18.41
CA ILE A 253 3.02 12.47 -17.10
C ILE A 253 4.28 11.60 -17.24
N ARG A 254 4.30 10.69 -18.21
CA ARG A 254 5.46 9.84 -18.52
C ARG A 254 6.70 10.66 -18.85
N LYS A 255 6.56 11.71 -19.66
CA LYS A 255 7.64 12.63 -20.03
C LYS A 255 8.19 13.37 -18.82
N GLU A 256 7.33 13.95 -17.99
CA GLU A 256 7.76 14.69 -16.80
C GLU A 256 8.41 13.78 -15.75
N LEU A 257 7.94 12.54 -15.62
CA LEU A 257 8.58 11.53 -14.81
C LEU A 257 9.97 11.16 -15.33
N ALA A 258 10.13 10.95 -16.63
CA ALA A 258 11.44 10.67 -17.23
C ALA A 258 12.43 11.84 -17.01
N ALA A 259 11.96 13.08 -17.03
CA ALA A 259 12.80 14.26 -16.78
C ALA A 259 13.36 14.33 -15.34
N HIS A 260 12.61 13.83 -14.35
CA HIS A 260 12.98 13.95 -12.93
C HIS A 260 13.52 12.65 -12.31
N PHE A 261 13.34 11.52 -12.98
CA PHE A 261 13.77 10.19 -12.50
C PHE A 261 14.68 9.51 -13.53
N PRO A 262 16.01 9.49 -13.31
CA PRO A 262 16.97 8.89 -14.24
C PRO A 262 16.69 7.41 -14.55
N ASN A 263 16.16 6.67 -13.58
CA ASN A 263 15.78 5.27 -13.78
C ASN A 263 14.63 5.12 -14.77
N ILE A 264 13.69 6.08 -14.80
CA ILE A 264 12.59 6.11 -15.76
C ILE A 264 13.10 6.56 -17.13
N ALA A 265 13.98 7.56 -17.19
CA ALA A 265 14.61 7.98 -18.44
C ALA A 265 15.31 6.82 -19.17
N LYS A 266 16.04 5.97 -18.43
CA LYS A 266 16.68 4.76 -18.98
C LYS A 266 15.69 3.74 -19.54
N LEU A 267 14.49 3.64 -18.95
CA LEU A 267 13.45 2.72 -19.43
C LEU A 267 12.75 3.26 -20.67
N VAL A 268 12.52 4.57 -20.74
CA VAL A 268 11.88 5.25 -21.88
C VAL A 268 12.79 5.21 -23.11
N GLY A 269 14.10 5.38 -22.94
CA GLY A 269 15.05 5.44 -24.04
C GLY A 269 14.86 6.70 -24.90
N ASP A 270 15.30 6.63 -26.16
CA ASP A 270 15.35 7.80 -27.05
C ASP A 270 13.98 8.19 -27.63
N ASN A 271 13.06 7.23 -27.78
CA ASN A 271 11.74 7.49 -28.33
C ASN A 271 10.71 7.77 -27.23
N LYS A 272 10.45 9.06 -26.98
CA LYS A 272 9.58 9.54 -25.90
C LYS A 272 8.08 9.29 -26.14
N LEU A 273 7.67 9.00 -27.37
CA LEU A 273 6.27 8.79 -27.79
C LEU A 273 6.05 7.39 -28.40
N ALA A 274 6.87 6.41 -28.02
CA ALA A 274 6.63 5.00 -28.36
C ALA A 274 6.65 4.13 -27.10
N GLU A 275 5.94 3.01 -27.17
CA GLU A 275 5.96 1.99 -26.12
C GLU A 275 7.39 1.44 -25.96
N ALA A 276 7.88 1.47 -24.72
CA ALA A 276 9.18 0.94 -24.36
C ALA A 276 9.12 -0.58 -24.12
N LYS A 277 10.27 -1.25 -24.25
CA LYS A 277 10.40 -2.71 -23.98
C LYS A 277 9.92 -3.12 -22.58
N GLN A 278 9.92 -2.21 -21.62
CA GLN A 278 9.50 -2.46 -20.23
C GLN A 278 8.41 -1.46 -19.78
N GLU A 279 7.45 -1.17 -20.67
CA GLU A 279 6.39 -0.18 -20.42
C GLU A 279 5.58 -0.48 -19.14
N GLU A 280 5.39 -1.74 -18.76
CA GLU A 280 4.73 -2.11 -17.50
C GLU A 280 5.38 -1.47 -16.26
N LYS A 281 6.72 -1.37 -16.23
CA LYS A 281 7.44 -0.73 -15.13
C LYS A 281 7.22 0.78 -15.13
N ILE A 282 7.15 1.39 -16.30
CA ILE A 282 6.87 2.81 -16.47
C ILE A 282 5.43 3.10 -16.02
N ILE A 283 4.45 2.28 -16.42
CA ILE A 283 3.05 2.39 -15.98
C ILE A 283 2.97 2.31 -14.45
N MET A 284 3.76 1.47 -13.80
CA MET A 284 3.80 1.40 -12.33
C MET A 284 4.29 2.71 -11.71
N HIS A 285 5.30 3.36 -12.32
CA HIS A 285 5.75 4.68 -11.89
C HIS A 285 4.72 5.78 -12.17
N VAL A 286 4.03 5.73 -13.31
CA VAL A 286 2.91 6.64 -13.63
C VAL A 286 1.81 6.48 -12.57
N LYS A 287 1.38 5.25 -12.28
CA LYS A 287 0.39 4.95 -11.23
C LYS A 287 0.79 5.51 -9.86
N ASN A 288 2.07 5.43 -9.51
CA ASN A 288 2.60 5.97 -8.24
C ASN A 288 2.70 7.51 -8.24
N ALA A 289 2.76 8.14 -9.41
CA ALA A 289 2.78 9.59 -9.55
C ALA A 289 1.38 10.21 -9.51
N LEU A 290 0.33 9.43 -9.80
CA LEU A 290 -1.06 9.87 -9.67
C LEU A 290 -1.44 10.03 -8.20
N GLU A 291 -2.15 11.11 -7.88
CA GLU A 291 -2.69 11.28 -6.54
C GLU A 291 -4.05 10.59 -6.43
N ARG A 292 -4.18 9.72 -5.42
CA ARG A 292 -5.46 9.11 -5.07
C ARG A 292 -6.39 10.19 -4.51
N LYS A 293 -7.65 10.23 -4.98
CA LYS A 293 -8.66 11.13 -4.42
C LYS A 293 -8.99 10.68 -3.00
N TYR A 294 -8.49 11.42 -2.01
CA TYR A 294 -8.71 11.13 -0.60
C TYR A 294 -9.98 11.82 -0.10
N VAL A 295 -10.96 11.02 0.34
CA VAL A 295 -12.28 11.54 0.75
C VAL A 295 -12.35 11.70 2.26
N LYS A 296 -12.71 12.91 2.71
CA LYS A 296 -12.89 13.24 4.12
C LYS A 296 -14.31 12.94 4.59
N ASP A 297 -14.54 11.71 5.05
CA ASP A 297 -15.86 11.20 5.42
C ASP A 297 -16.11 11.10 6.94
N LEU A 298 -15.13 11.49 7.77
CA LEU A 298 -15.26 11.47 9.23
C LEU A 298 -15.49 12.85 9.84
N ASN A 299 -16.55 12.96 10.63
CA ASN A 299 -16.80 14.08 11.53
C ASN A 299 -15.93 13.97 12.80
N LEU A 300 -15.95 15.01 13.65
CA LEU A 300 -15.13 15.05 14.88
C LEU A 300 -15.42 13.87 15.81
N LEU A 301 -16.69 13.52 16.01
CA LEU A 301 -17.10 12.40 16.86
C LEU A 301 -16.52 11.07 16.36
N GLY A 302 -16.59 10.82 15.05
CA GLY A 302 -16.00 9.64 14.43
C GLY A 302 -14.49 9.57 14.64
N LYS A 303 -13.78 10.72 14.53
CA LYS A 303 -12.34 10.77 14.82
C LYS A 303 -12.03 10.45 16.27
N ILE A 304 -12.77 11.02 17.22
CA ILE A 304 -12.62 10.71 18.65
C ILE A 304 -12.86 9.22 18.89
N GLY A 305 -13.90 8.64 18.29
CA GLY A 305 -14.18 7.20 18.39
C GLY A 305 -13.01 6.34 17.92
N PHE A 306 -12.40 6.66 16.78
CA PHE A 306 -11.21 5.93 16.31
C PHE A 306 -10.00 6.10 17.24
N VAL A 307 -9.77 7.30 17.78
CA VAL A 307 -8.67 7.55 18.72
C VAL A 307 -8.88 6.76 20.01
N VAL A 308 -10.09 6.75 20.56
CA VAL A 308 -10.41 5.99 21.77
C VAL A 308 -10.22 4.48 21.52
N LEU A 309 -10.75 3.97 20.41
CA LEU A 309 -10.60 2.56 20.05
C LEU A 309 -9.12 2.18 19.90
N TRP A 310 -8.34 3.02 19.20
CA TRP A 310 -6.91 2.82 18.99
C TRP A 310 -6.12 2.80 20.31
N LEU A 311 -6.31 3.81 21.17
CA LEU A 311 -5.63 3.90 22.46
C LEU A 311 -6.04 2.75 23.39
N THR A 312 -7.31 2.35 23.37
CA THR A 312 -7.80 1.22 24.17
C THR A 312 -7.17 -0.08 23.69
N ALA A 313 -7.13 -0.32 22.37
CA ALA A 313 -6.50 -1.51 21.79
C ALA A 313 -5.00 -1.58 22.10
N PHE A 314 -4.32 -0.44 22.17
CA PHE A 314 -2.91 -0.36 22.54
C PHE A 314 -2.70 -0.61 24.05
N ALA A 315 -3.39 0.12 24.91
CA ALA A 315 -3.07 0.18 26.34
C ALA A 315 -3.66 -0.99 27.14
N LEU A 316 -4.91 -1.37 26.89
CA LEU A 316 -5.65 -2.31 27.74
C LEU A 316 -4.98 -3.70 27.83
N PRO A 317 -4.52 -4.32 26.72
CA PRO A 317 -3.87 -5.62 26.78
C PRO A 317 -2.54 -5.57 27.55
N LEU A 318 -1.76 -4.49 27.39
CA LEU A 318 -0.48 -4.32 28.06
C LEU A 318 -0.65 -4.13 29.57
N LEU A 319 -1.63 -3.34 29.99
CA LEU A 319 -2.00 -3.19 31.40
C LEU A 319 -2.46 -4.53 32.00
N GLY A 320 -3.25 -5.30 31.26
CA GLY A 320 -3.71 -6.62 31.67
C GLY A 320 -2.57 -7.60 31.96
N ILE A 321 -1.57 -7.66 31.06
CA ILE A 321 -0.36 -8.48 31.27
C ILE A 321 0.41 -7.98 32.50
N GLY A 322 0.63 -6.68 32.62
CA GLY A 322 1.39 -6.09 33.74
C GLY A 322 0.75 -6.38 35.09
N LEU A 323 -0.57 -6.21 35.21
CA LEU A 323 -1.32 -6.52 36.43
C LEU A 323 -1.29 -8.01 36.77
N ALA A 324 -1.46 -8.89 35.78
CA ALA A 324 -1.37 -10.32 35.99
C ALA A 324 0.02 -10.73 36.51
N HIS A 325 1.08 -10.11 36.00
CA HIS A 325 2.44 -10.40 36.46
C HIS A 325 2.68 -9.98 37.91
N LEU A 326 2.14 -8.82 38.32
CA LEU A 326 2.22 -8.31 39.69
C LEU A 326 1.41 -9.14 40.70
N TYR A 327 0.35 -9.81 40.26
CA TYR A 327 -0.49 -10.62 41.14
C TYR A 327 0.03 -12.06 41.33
N LEU A 328 0.76 -12.58 40.33
CA LEU A 328 1.23 -13.96 40.31
C LEU A 328 2.67 -14.15 40.83
N ASN A 329 3.40 -13.06 41.07
CA ASN A 329 4.74 -13.01 41.65
C ASN A 329 4.73 -12.30 43.01
#